data_AF-A0A6P6W8V4-F1
#
_entry.id   AF-A0A6P6W8V4-F1
#
_cell.length_a   1.000
_cell.length_b   1.000
_cell.length_c   1.000
_cell.angle_alpha   90.00
_cell.angle_beta   90.00
_cell.angle_gamma   90.00
#
_symmetry.space_group_name_H-M   'P 1'
#
loop_
_entity.id
_entity.type
_entity.pdbx_description
1 polymer ?
#
loop_
_entity_poly.entity_id
_entity_poly.type
_entity_poly.pdbx_seq_one_letter_code
_entity_poly.pdbx_strand_id
1 'polypeptide(L)'
;MQMMDVTAVSCHFHEKKPFEGLTPTNEAKKPVEDNSNSPVFVNHAANAWHESRKRWTGDLNQRSIRIEKDPIISWSTTYEDLLSTNEPFPERIPLTEMVDFLVDIWHDEGLFD
;
A
#
# COMPACT_ATOMS: atom_id res chain seq x y z
N MET A 1 17.30 27.33 18.12
CA MET A 1 16.28 27.46 17.05
C MET A 1 16.94 27.00 15.76
N GLN A 2 16.90 25.70 15.45
CA GLN A 2 17.42 25.16 14.19
C GLN A 2 16.27 25.19 13.18
N MET A 3 16.47 25.87 12.05
CA MET A 3 15.49 25.97 10.99
C MET A 3 15.61 24.72 10.12
N MET A 4 14.54 23.95 10.05
CA MET A 4 14.40 22.80 9.16
C MET A 4 14.05 23.36 7.78
N ASP A 5 14.96 23.20 6.82
CA ASP A 5 14.72 23.55 5.43
C ASP A 5 13.63 22.64 4.85
N VAL A 6 12.45 23.22 4.63
CA VAL A 6 11.38 22.64 3.81
C VAL A 6 11.88 22.63 2.37
N THR A 7 12.41 21.50 1.94
CA THR A 7 12.66 21.24 0.52
C THR A 7 11.32 21.07 -0.16
N ALA A 8 10.82 22.17 -0.73
CA ALA A 8 9.68 22.17 -1.61
C ALA A 8 9.97 21.24 -2.80
N VAL A 9 9.26 20.12 -2.87
CA VAL A 9 9.26 19.24 -4.04
C VAL A 9 8.64 20.02 -5.19
N SER A 10 9.50 20.48 -6.10
CA SER A 10 9.09 21.11 -7.35
C SER A 10 8.48 20.05 -8.26
N CYS A 11 7.15 20.01 -8.32
CA CYS A 11 6.40 19.14 -9.23
C CYS A 11 6.37 19.78 -10.62
N HIS A 12 7.33 19.42 -11.47
CA HIS A 12 7.38 19.86 -12.86
C HIS A 12 6.31 19.11 -13.69
N PHE A 13 5.14 19.72 -13.86
CA PHE A 13 4.12 19.22 -14.77
C PHE A 13 4.63 19.33 -16.21
N HIS A 14 4.97 18.21 -16.83
CA HIS A 14 5.21 18.16 -18.27
C HIS A 14 3.86 18.13 -18.99
N GLU A 15 3.53 19.24 -19.64
CA GLU A 15 2.40 19.38 -20.55
C GLU A 15 2.43 18.27 -21.60
N LYS A 16 1.40 17.42 -21.65
CA LYS A 16 1.30 16.37 -22.67
C LYS A 16 0.46 16.88 -23.82
N LYS A 17 1.12 17.07 -24.96
CA LYS A 17 0.48 17.33 -26.25
C LYS A 17 -0.44 16.15 -26.61
N PRO A 18 -1.67 16.39 -27.13
CA PRO A 18 -2.58 15.31 -27.52
C PRO A 18 -1.98 14.44 -28.63
N PHE A 19 -1.96 13.12 -28.40
CA PHE A 19 -1.61 12.14 -29.42
C PHE A 19 -2.88 11.82 -30.22
N GLU A 20 -3.04 12.50 -31.35
CA GLU A 20 -4.15 12.29 -32.28
C GLU A 20 -3.87 11.06 -33.18
N GLY A 21 -4.83 10.12 -33.20
CA GLY A 21 -5.24 9.39 -34.40
C GLY A 21 -4.38 8.21 -34.87
N LEU A 22 -4.86 6.99 -34.59
CA LEU A 22 -4.46 5.75 -35.27
C LEU A 22 -4.90 5.76 -36.75
N THR A 23 -4.07 5.21 -37.65
CA THR A 23 -4.54 4.53 -38.87
C THR A 23 -3.71 3.25 -39.11
N PRO A 24 -4.32 2.09 -39.39
CA PRO A 24 -3.60 0.92 -39.86
C PRO A 24 -3.71 0.83 -41.39
N THR A 25 -2.60 1.06 -42.10
CA THR A 25 -2.48 0.70 -43.52
C THR A 25 -1.50 -0.45 -43.63
N ASN A 26 -2.06 -1.61 -43.95
CA ASN A 26 -1.41 -2.90 -44.14
C ASN A 26 -0.71 -2.97 -45.49
N GLU A 27 0.63 -2.90 -45.50
CA GLU A 27 1.46 -3.43 -46.59
C GLU A 27 2.68 -4.17 -46.05
N ALA A 28 2.82 -5.42 -46.47
CA ALA A 28 3.94 -6.29 -46.13
C ALA A 28 5.16 -6.02 -47.04
N LYS A 29 6.36 -5.83 -46.46
CA LYS A 29 7.67 -6.17 -47.07
C LYS A 29 8.86 -6.05 -46.11
N LYS A 30 9.58 -7.19 -46.01
CA LYS A 30 10.98 -7.49 -45.61
C LYS A 30 11.48 -7.22 -44.17
N PRO A 31 12.21 -8.17 -43.56
CA PRO A 31 13.01 -7.91 -42.37
C PRO A 31 14.35 -7.31 -42.80
N VAL A 32 14.64 -6.10 -42.33
CA VAL A 32 15.98 -5.49 -42.38
C VAL A 32 16.53 -5.50 -40.96
N GLU A 33 17.79 -5.91 -40.88
CA GLU A 33 18.64 -6.02 -39.71
C GLU A 33 18.62 -4.82 -38.77
N ASP A 34 18.80 -5.18 -37.49
CA ASP A 34 19.58 -4.50 -36.49
C ASP A 34 19.27 -3.03 -36.19
N ASN A 35 18.56 -2.84 -35.08
CA ASN A 35 18.97 -1.79 -34.17
C ASN A 35 18.92 -2.34 -32.74
N SER A 36 19.98 -3.04 -32.36
CA SER A 36 20.25 -3.60 -31.03
C SER A 36 20.40 -2.54 -29.92
N ASN A 37 19.73 -1.39 -30.01
CA ASN A 37 19.93 -0.25 -29.11
C ASN A 37 18.63 0.49 -28.76
N SER A 38 17.47 -0.20 -28.80
CA SER A 38 16.28 0.39 -28.18
C SER A 38 16.47 0.36 -26.65
N PRO A 39 16.45 1.51 -25.95
CA PRO A 39 16.57 1.49 -24.50
C PRO A 39 15.38 0.71 -23.93
N VAL A 40 15.67 -0.32 -23.14
CA VAL A 40 14.66 -1.10 -22.45
C VAL A 40 13.79 -0.15 -21.64
N PHE A 41 12.49 -0.13 -21.92
CA PHE A 41 11.56 0.68 -21.15
C PHE A 41 11.55 0.20 -19.70
N VAL A 42 11.83 1.12 -18.77
CA VAL A 42 11.77 0.85 -17.33
C VAL A 42 10.53 1.53 -16.76
N ASN A 43 9.64 0.74 -16.15
CA ASN A 43 8.49 1.28 -15.43
C ASN A 43 8.91 1.72 -14.02
N HIS A 44 9.37 2.96 -13.89
CA HIS A 44 9.78 3.54 -12.60
C HIS A 44 8.66 3.54 -11.55
N ALA A 45 7.40 3.68 -11.95
CA ALA A 45 6.27 3.65 -11.03
C ALA A 45 6.02 2.26 -10.45
N ALA A 46 6.12 1.20 -11.27
CA ALA A 46 6.04 -0.17 -10.79
C ALA A 46 7.16 -0.47 -9.79
N ASN A 47 8.38 -0.03 -10.08
CA ASN A 47 9.51 -0.19 -9.18
C ASN A 47 9.27 0.53 -7.84
N ALA A 48 8.82 1.78 -7.86
CA ALA A 48 8.48 2.54 -6.65
C ALA A 48 7.38 1.88 -5.82
N TRP A 49 6.36 1.31 -6.48
CA TRP A 49 5.31 0.55 -5.80
C TRP A 49 5.84 -0.73 -5.18
N HIS A 50 6.68 -1.50 -5.89
CA HIS A 50 7.30 -2.70 -5.36
C HIS A 50 8.15 -2.41 -4.12
N GLU A 51 8.95 -1.35 -4.12
CA GLU A 51 9.75 -0.94 -2.97
C GLU A 51 8.88 -0.49 -1.79
N SER A 52 7.83 0.29 -2.07
CA SER A 52 6.85 0.69 -1.05
C SER A 52 6.15 -0.52 -0.43
N ARG A 53 5.71 -1.48 -1.26
CA ARG A 53 5.05 -2.70 -0.81
C ARG A 53 5.97 -3.55 0.07
N LYS A 54 7.24 -3.74 -0.32
CA LYS A 54 8.23 -4.47 0.50
C LYS A 54 8.38 -3.82 1.89
N ARG A 55 8.46 -2.49 1.94
CA ARG A 55 8.52 -1.72 3.20
C ARG A 55 7.29 -1.95 4.08
N TRP A 56 6.10 -2.01 3.49
CA TRP A 56 4.84 -2.23 4.21
C TRP A 56 4.68 -3.65 4.76
N THR A 57 5.01 -4.66 3.95
CA THR A 57 4.86 -6.06 4.37
C THR A 57 5.85 -6.47 5.46
N GLY A 58 6.92 -5.69 5.67
CA GLY A 58 7.96 -5.98 6.67
C GLY A 58 8.70 -7.29 6.39
N ASP A 59 9.63 -7.64 7.28
CA ASP A 59 10.33 -8.92 7.20
C ASP A 59 9.40 -10.05 7.64
N LEU A 60 8.99 -10.90 6.68
CA LEU A 60 8.22 -12.12 6.96
C LEU A 60 8.94 -13.04 7.96
N ASN A 61 10.27 -12.95 8.05
CA ASN A 61 11.08 -13.69 9.02
C ASN A 61 10.92 -13.20 10.46
N GLN A 62 10.45 -11.97 10.71
CA GLN A 62 10.06 -11.52 12.05
C GLN A 62 8.65 -11.94 12.44
N ARG A 63 7.91 -12.58 11.53
CA ARG A 63 6.63 -13.23 11.85
C ARG A 63 6.83 -14.53 12.65
N SER A 64 8.08 -14.95 12.87
CA SER A 64 8.42 -16.15 13.61
C SER A 64 8.40 -15.88 15.11
N ILE A 65 7.70 -16.77 15.81
CA ILE A 65 7.42 -16.80 17.25
C ILE A 65 6.22 -15.92 17.60
N ARG A 66 5.03 -16.48 17.34
CA ARG A 66 3.83 -16.17 18.13
C ARG A 66 4.10 -16.63 19.56
N ILE A 67 4.80 -15.81 20.33
CA ILE A 67 4.76 -15.90 21.79
C ILE A 67 3.29 -15.64 22.14
N GLU A 68 2.70 -16.46 23.01
CA GLU A 68 1.41 -16.11 23.64
C GLU A 68 1.60 -14.77 24.32
N LYS A 69 1.17 -13.71 23.63
CA LYS A 69 1.13 -12.34 24.12
C LYS A 69 -0.28 -12.08 24.62
N ASP A 70 -0.38 -11.26 25.64
CA ASP A 70 -1.65 -10.73 26.07
C ASP A 70 -2.32 -9.99 24.90
N PRO A 71 -3.65 -10.09 24.76
CA PRO A 71 -4.38 -9.39 23.71
C PRO A 71 -4.12 -7.88 23.80
N ILE A 72 -3.94 -7.25 22.64
CA ILE A 72 -3.65 -5.81 22.51
C ILE A 72 -4.91 -4.98 22.78
N ILE A 73 -6.06 -5.47 22.34
CA ILE A 73 -7.39 -4.97 22.66
C ILE A 73 -7.81 -5.61 23.98
N SER A 74 -8.12 -4.78 24.99
CA SER A 74 -8.65 -5.29 26.26
C SER A 74 -10.03 -5.89 26.04
N TRP A 75 -10.34 -6.97 26.77
CA TRP A 75 -11.68 -7.55 26.83
C TRP A 75 -12.74 -6.57 27.34
N SER A 76 -12.32 -5.51 28.03
CA SER A 76 -13.18 -4.44 28.55
C SER A 76 -13.30 -3.24 27.61
N THR A 77 -12.66 -3.26 26.44
CA THR A 77 -12.72 -2.17 25.46
C THR A 77 -14.05 -2.23 24.72
N THR A 78 -14.70 -1.08 24.51
CA THR A 78 -15.89 -0.99 23.66
C THR A 78 -15.55 -0.45 22.26
N TYR A 79 -16.47 -0.58 21.30
CA TYR A 79 -16.28 -0.01 19.96
C TYR A 79 -16.03 1.51 20.01
N GLU A 80 -16.78 2.21 20.84
CA GLU A 80 -16.65 3.66 21.04
C GLU A 80 -15.29 4.03 21.65
N ASP A 81 -14.75 3.21 22.56
CA ASP A 81 -13.42 3.44 23.13
C ASP A 81 -12.32 3.37 22.05
N LEU A 82 -12.44 2.44 21.08
CA LEU A 82 -11.49 2.35 19.97
C LEU A 82 -11.56 3.55 19.03
N LEU A 83 -12.76 4.08 18.80
CA LEU A 83 -12.97 5.24 17.93
C LEU A 83 -12.75 6.57 18.64
N SER A 84 -12.63 6.57 19.97
CA SER A 84 -12.45 7.79 20.77
C SER A 84 -11.12 8.49 20.46
N THR A 85 -10.10 7.76 19.98
CA THR A 85 -8.79 8.33 19.64
C THR A 85 -8.30 7.83 18.27
N ASN A 86 -7.52 8.65 17.57
CA ASN A 86 -6.82 8.24 16.35
C ASN A 86 -5.36 7.87 16.63
N GLU A 87 -5.02 7.60 17.89
CA GLU A 87 -3.67 7.19 18.25
C GLU A 87 -3.42 5.75 17.78
N PRO A 88 -2.23 5.46 17.21
CA PRO A 88 -1.90 4.10 16.81
C PRO A 88 -1.73 3.22 18.04
N PHE A 89 -2.15 1.95 17.93
CA PHE A 89 -1.89 0.95 18.96
C PHE A 89 -0.38 0.78 19.21
N PRO A 90 0.02 0.46 20.47
CA PRO A 90 1.42 0.27 20.82
C PRO A 90 2.07 -0.87 20.03
N GLU A 91 1.28 -1.87 19.62
CA GLU A 91 1.69 -2.96 18.76
C GLU A 91 0.66 -3.20 17.64
N ARG A 92 1.06 -3.92 16.58
CA ARG A 92 0.14 -4.27 15.49
C ARG A 92 -0.85 -5.34 15.97
N ILE A 93 -2.13 -5.05 15.86
CA ILE A 93 -3.19 -6.00 16.22
C ILE A 93 -3.22 -7.18 15.23
N PRO A 94 -3.10 -8.44 15.70
CA PRO A 94 -3.37 -9.61 14.89
C PRO A 94 -4.79 -9.58 14.34
N LEU A 95 -4.96 -9.94 13.06
CA LEU A 95 -6.29 -9.93 12.44
C LEU A 95 -7.31 -10.78 13.21
N THR A 96 -6.89 -11.92 13.76
CA THR A 96 -7.76 -12.79 14.57
C THR A 96 -8.35 -12.05 15.76
N GLU A 97 -7.53 -11.30 16.50
CA GLU A 97 -7.95 -10.56 17.68
C GLU A 97 -8.98 -9.48 17.34
N MET A 98 -8.78 -8.75 16.23
CA MET A 98 -9.74 -7.75 15.76
C MET A 98 -11.07 -8.40 15.32
N VAL A 99 -11.02 -9.60 14.74
CA VAL A 99 -12.24 -10.34 14.35
C VAL A 99 -12.99 -10.82 15.58
N ASP A 100 -12.29 -11.42 16.55
CA ASP A 100 -12.90 -11.92 17.79
C ASP A 100 -13.60 -10.78 18.55
N PHE A 101 -12.92 -9.63 18.70
CA PHE A 101 -13.49 -8.42 19.30
C PHE A 101 -14.77 -7.92 18.61
N LEU A 102 -14.79 -7.88 17.27
CA LEU A 102 -15.97 -7.41 16.52
C LEU A 102 -17.15 -8.38 16.64
N VAL A 103 -16.87 -9.69 16.68
CA VAL A 103 -17.91 -10.71 16.84
C VAL A 103 -18.59 -10.56 18.20
N ASP A 104 -17.83 -10.31 19.27
CA ASP A 104 -18.37 -10.09 20.61
C ASP A 104 -19.31 -8.87 20.64
N ILE A 105 -18.88 -7.74 20.06
CA ILE A 105 -19.70 -6.53 19.98
C ILE A 105 -21.00 -6.78 19.20
N TRP A 106 -20.91 -7.40 18.02
CA TRP A 106 -22.10 -7.63 17.20
C TRP A 106 -23.10 -8.58 17.85
N HIS A 107 -22.60 -9.56 18.60
CA HIS A 107 -23.44 -10.46 19.39
C HIS A 107 -24.13 -9.70 20.52
N ASP A 108 -23.40 -8.85 21.25
CA ASP A 108 -23.97 -8.04 22.33
C ASP A 108 -25.00 -7.00 21.83
N GLU A 109 -24.81 -6.49 20.61
CA GLU A 109 -25.75 -5.57 19.94
C GLU A 109 -26.96 -6.28 19.31
N GLY A 110 -26.97 -7.62 19.25
CA GLY A 110 -28.05 -8.40 18.63
C GLY A 110 -28.17 -8.19 17.12
N LEU A 111 -27.08 -7.84 16.43
CA LEU A 111 -27.09 -7.52 15.00
C LEU A 111 -27.43 -8.74 14.11
N PHE A 112 -27.31 -9.95 14.66
CA PHE A 112 -27.44 -11.22 13.95
C PHE A 112 -28.47 -12.21 14.57
N ASP A 113 -29.33 -11.74 15.48
CA ASP A 113 -30.40 -12.52 16.13
C ASP A 113 -31.75 -12.48 15.40
#